data_AF-A0A916WFA2-F1
#
_entry.id   AF-A0A916WFA2-F1
#
_cell.length_a   1.000
_cell.length_b   1.000
_cell.length_c   1.000
_cell.angle_alpha   90.00
_cell.angle_beta   90.00
_cell.angle_gamma   90.00
#
_symmetry.space_group_name_H-M   'P 1'
#
loop_
_entity.id
_entity.type
_entity.pdbx_description
1 polymer ?
#
loop_
_entity_poly.entity_id
_entity_poly.type
_entity_poly.pdbx_seq_one_letter_code
_entity_poly.pdbx_strand_id
1 'polypeptide(L)'
;MSCIRFNTPAQRQAMRDHAPVMLTPEEAAALHPAPAVTESKIARLRLLATHENPKIRESVASSYHAPEDLFEALAHDPDAGVRACLARNESVPCDILRSLADDESETVRGWLAVNFFVPADVMDRLADDASDTVRSLVRWKSELAVAN
;
A
#
# COMPACT_ATOMS: atom_id res chain seq x y z
N MET A 1 -44.15 20.44 7.18
CA MET A 1 -44.29 19.83 5.84
C MET A 1 -42.99 20.07 5.09
N SER A 2 -42.19 19.03 4.84
CA SER A 2 -40.88 19.15 4.22
C SER A 2 -41.02 19.21 2.69
N CYS A 3 -40.60 20.33 2.09
CA CYS A 3 -40.65 20.54 0.65
C CYS A 3 -39.42 19.90 -0.02
N ILE A 4 -39.39 18.57 -0.15
CA ILE A 4 -38.39 17.93 -1.00
C ILE A 4 -38.75 18.25 -2.46
N ARG A 5 -37.98 19.16 -3.07
CA ARG A 5 -38.16 19.57 -4.46
C ARG A 5 -37.38 18.60 -5.34
N PHE A 6 -38.10 17.74 -6.06
CA PHE A 6 -37.48 16.87 -7.06
C PHE A 6 -37.12 17.67 -8.32
N ASN A 7 -35.93 17.45 -8.86
CA ASN A 7 -35.52 18.05 -10.12
C ASN A 7 -36.40 17.54 -11.28
N THR A 8 -36.87 18.47 -12.11
CA THR A 8 -37.59 18.14 -13.33
C THR A 8 -36.69 17.35 -14.30
N PRO A 9 -37.26 16.61 -15.27
CA PRO A 9 -36.46 15.97 -16.32
C PRO A 9 -35.52 16.95 -17.05
N ALA A 10 -35.98 18.18 -17.33
CA ALA A 10 -35.16 19.22 -17.94
C ALA A 10 -33.99 19.67 -17.06
N GLN A 11 -34.23 19.81 -15.74
CA GLN A 11 -33.17 20.13 -14.78
C GLN A 11 -32.14 18.99 -14.69
N ARG A 12 -32.59 17.73 -14.70
CA ARG A 12 -31.67 16.57 -14.72
C ARG A 12 -30.86 16.48 -16.02
N GLN A 13 -31.45 16.81 -17.16
CA GLN A 13 -30.72 16.84 -18.43
C GLN A 13 -29.69 17.96 -18.45
N ALA A 14 -30.06 19.18 -18.03
CA ALA A 14 -29.12 20.29 -17.91
C ALA A 14 -27.93 19.95 -17.00
N MET A 15 -28.16 19.26 -15.88
CA MET A 15 -27.08 18.80 -15.00
C MET A 15 -26.15 17.78 -15.66
N ARG A 16 -26.64 16.94 -16.58
CA ARG A 16 -25.81 15.99 -17.35
C ARG A 16 -24.99 16.70 -18.42
N ASP A 17 -25.62 17.64 -19.12
CA ASP A 17 -24.97 18.42 -20.19
C ASP A 17 -23.84 19.30 -19.63
N HIS A 18 -23.97 19.74 -18.37
CA HIS A 18 -22.99 20.53 -17.64
C HIS A 18 -22.20 19.72 -16.62
N ALA A 19 -22.33 18.38 -16.63
CA ALA A 19 -21.52 17.55 -15.76
C ALA A 19 -20.05 17.73 -16.14
N PRO A 20 -19.15 17.94 -15.17
CA PRO A 20 -17.73 18.03 -15.48
C PRO A 20 -17.29 16.71 -16.14
N VAL A 21 -16.45 16.81 -17.15
CA VAL A 21 -15.79 15.64 -17.72
C VAL A 21 -14.93 15.03 -16.62
N MET A 22 -15.27 13.82 -16.19
CA MET A 22 -14.42 13.06 -15.29
C MET A 22 -13.20 12.60 -16.09
N LEU A 23 -12.06 13.23 -15.82
CA LEU A 23 -10.79 12.83 -16.41
C LEU A 23 -10.42 11.41 -15.96
N THR A 24 -9.78 10.66 -16.84
CA THR A 24 -9.12 9.42 -16.41
C THR A 24 -7.93 9.74 -15.50
N PRO A 25 -7.43 8.78 -14.70
CA PRO A 25 -6.21 8.97 -13.91
C PRO A 25 -5.02 9.44 -14.76
N GLU A 26 -4.89 8.94 -15.98
CA GLU A 26 -3.83 9.31 -16.92
C GLU A 26 -3.97 10.76 -17.39
N GLU A 27 -5.19 11.18 -17.74
CA GLU A 27 -5.47 12.56 -18.16
C GLU A 27 -5.22 13.56 -17.03
N ALA A 28 -5.65 13.22 -15.81
CA ALA A 28 -5.39 14.03 -14.62
C ALA A 28 -3.89 14.13 -14.32
N ALA A 29 -3.15 13.03 -14.43
CA ALA A 29 -1.69 13.00 -14.24
C ALA A 29 -0.94 13.81 -15.32
N ALA A 30 -1.42 13.80 -16.56
CA ALA A 30 -0.83 14.59 -17.66
C ALA A 30 -0.99 16.10 -17.44
N LEU A 31 -2.15 16.53 -16.92
CA LEU A 31 -2.40 17.94 -16.58
C LEU A 31 -1.65 18.40 -15.33
N HIS A 32 -1.48 17.49 -14.36
CA HIS A 32 -0.88 17.77 -13.06
C HIS A 32 0.18 16.72 -12.72
N PRO A 33 1.34 16.74 -13.41
CA PRO A 33 2.38 15.75 -13.18
C PRO A 33 2.94 15.87 -11.76
N ALA A 34 3.17 14.71 -11.13
CA ALA A 34 3.85 14.66 -9.85
C ALA A 34 5.26 15.24 -9.97
N PRO A 35 5.76 15.97 -8.96
CA PRO A 35 7.12 16.51 -8.99
C PRO A 35 8.14 15.37 -9.08
N ALA A 36 9.21 15.59 -9.85
CA ALA A 36 10.27 14.62 -10.03
C ALA A 36 10.90 14.20 -8.68
N VAL A 37 11.28 12.93 -8.58
CA VAL A 37 12.09 12.44 -7.46
C VAL A 37 13.53 12.93 -7.64
N THR A 38 13.92 13.93 -6.86
CA THR A 38 15.25 14.53 -6.94
C THR A 38 16.26 13.79 -6.06
N GLU A 39 17.55 13.96 -6.36
CA GLU A 39 18.64 13.44 -5.52
C GLU A 39 18.53 13.93 -4.06
N SER A 40 18.11 15.19 -3.84
CA SER A 40 17.94 15.71 -2.48
C SER A 40 16.81 15.03 -1.71
N LYS A 41 15.76 14.56 -2.41
CA LYS A 41 14.69 13.76 -1.83
C LYS A 41 15.23 12.38 -1.42
N ILE A 42 15.99 11.71 -2.29
CA ILE A 42 16.61 10.43 -1.97
C ILE A 42 17.59 10.56 -0.80
N ALA A 43 18.44 11.59 -0.79
CA ALA A 43 19.37 11.85 0.31
C ALA A 43 18.63 12.04 1.65
N ARG A 44 17.48 12.71 1.64
CA ARG A 44 16.63 12.85 2.84
C ARG A 44 16.05 11.51 3.29
N LEU A 45 15.58 10.67 2.37
CA LEU A 45 15.11 9.32 2.73
C LEU A 45 16.21 8.50 3.39
N ARG A 46 17.45 8.57 2.88
CA ARG A 46 18.63 7.92 3.48
C ARG A 46 18.89 8.39 4.91
N LEU A 47 18.83 9.70 5.14
CA LEU A 47 18.98 10.27 6.49
C LEU A 47 17.88 9.81 7.46
N LEU A 48 16.63 9.76 7.00
CA LEU A 48 15.49 9.37 7.82
C LEU A 48 15.47 7.85 8.10
N ALA A 49 16.03 7.03 7.20
CA ALA A 49 16.11 5.58 7.36
C ALA A 49 17.01 5.16 8.52
N THR A 50 17.93 6.01 8.97
CA THR A 50 18.84 5.73 10.09
C THR A 50 18.45 6.48 11.37
N HIS A 51 17.26 7.07 11.42
CA HIS A 51 16.82 7.86 12.56
C HIS A 51 16.56 6.98 13.79
N GLU A 52 16.89 7.45 15.00
CA GLU A 52 16.71 6.69 16.25
C GLU A 52 15.25 6.28 16.50
N ASN A 53 14.33 7.20 16.24
CA ASN A 53 12.90 6.98 16.38
C ASN A 53 12.36 6.05 15.26
N PRO A 54 11.82 4.86 15.60
CA PRO A 54 11.26 3.93 14.62
C PRO A 54 10.10 4.53 13.81
N LYS A 55 9.32 5.46 14.38
CA LYS A 55 8.22 6.13 13.65
C LYS A 55 8.71 6.96 12.47
N ILE A 56 9.94 7.49 12.54
CA ILE A 56 10.54 8.18 11.41
C ILE A 56 11.01 7.18 10.36
N ARG A 57 11.57 6.04 10.76
CA ARG A 57 11.96 4.97 9.82
C ARG A 57 10.75 4.32 9.14
N GLU A 58 9.64 4.13 9.86
CA GLU A 58 8.34 3.68 9.32
C GLU A 58 7.86 4.56 8.16
N SER A 59 8.11 5.88 8.23
CA SER A 59 7.76 6.81 7.14
C SER A 59 8.57 6.57 5.87
N VAL A 60 9.82 6.08 6.00
CA VAL A 60 10.66 5.71 4.87
C VAL A 60 10.22 4.35 4.32
N ALA A 61 9.93 3.37 5.19
CA ALA A 61 9.42 2.06 4.79
C ALA A 61 8.07 2.15 4.04
N SER A 62 7.24 3.16 4.35
CA SER A 62 5.97 3.44 3.65
C SER A 62 6.12 4.27 2.37
N SER A 63 7.34 4.63 1.97
CA SER A 63 7.57 5.50 0.81
C SER A 63 7.52 4.75 -0.52
N TYR A 64 6.84 5.31 -1.51
CA TYR A 64 6.86 4.85 -2.92
C TYR A 64 8.14 5.25 -3.68
N HIS A 65 9.06 5.97 -3.02
CA HIS A 65 10.25 6.55 -3.66
C HIS A 65 11.54 6.17 -2.95
N ALA A 66 11.47 5.28 -1.96
CA ALA A 66 12.68 4.77 -1.34
C ALA A 66 13.41 3.87 -2.36
N PRO A 67 14.73 4.04 -2.52
CA PRO A 67 15.56 3.12 -3.29
C PRO A 67 15.47 1.69 -2.75
N GLU A 68 15.72 0.71 -3.62
CA GLU A 68 15.70 -0.70 -3.27
C GLU A 68 16.67 -1.05 -2.13
N ASP A 69 17.89 -0.50 -2.14
CA ASP A 69 18.88 -0.72 -1.07
C ASP A 69 18.40 -0.22 0.30
N LEU A 70 17.49 0.77 0.32
CA LEU A 70 16.84 1.23 1.54
C LEU A 70 15.76 0.26 2.02
N PHE A 71 15.00 -0.33 1.10
CA PHE A 71 14.04 -1.38 1.46
C PHE A 71 14.77 -2.61 2.01
N GLU A 72 15.89 -3.02 1.41
CA GLU A 72 16.71 -4.13 1.91
C GLU A 72 17.20 -3.89 3.33
N ALA A 73 17.69 -2.68 3.61
CA ALA A 73 18.13 -2.30 4.95
C ALA A 73 16.97 -2.31 5.96
N LEU A 74 15.81 -1.73 5.59
CA LEU A 74 14.64 -1.64 6.47
C LEU A 74 13.94 -3.01 6.66
N ALA A 75 14.13 -3.97 5.77
CA ALA A 75 13.64 -5.34 5.95
C ALA A 75 14.31 -6.04 7.15
N HIS A 76 15.50 -5.58 7.54
CA HIS A 76 16.26 -6.07 8.69
C HIS A 76 16.20 -5.09 9.88
N ASP A 77 15.29 -4.12 9.86
CA ASP A 77 15.15 -3.16 10.94
C ASP A 77 14.81 -3.87 12.26
N PRO A 78 15.43 -3.51 13.40
CA PRO A 78 15.12 -4.13 14.69
C PRO A 78 13.67 -3.89 15.14
N ASP A 79 13.00 -2.84 14.65
CA ASP A 79 11.63 -2.54 14.99
C ASP A 79 10.64 -3.24 14.04
N ALA A 80 9.80 -4.10 14.59
CA ALA A 80 8.79 -4.83 13.81
C ALA A 80 7.74 -3.92 13.16
N GLY A 81 7.51 -2.70 13.68
CA GLY A 81 6.63 -1.71 13.08
C GLY A 81 7.18 -1.19 11.75
N VAL A 82 8.49 -0.96 11.67
CA VAL A 82 9.19 -0.60 10.43
C VAL A 82 9.06 -1.72 9.39
N ARG A 83 9.35 -2.96 9.79
CA ARG A 83 9.21 -4.14 8.91
C ARG A 83 7.76 -4.37 8.47
N ALA A 84 6.79 -4.11 9.34
CA ALA A 84 5.37 -4.18 9.04
C ALA A 84 4.92 -3.12 8.02
N CYS A 85 5.45 -1.89 8.11
CA CYS A 85 5.23 -0.87 7.08
C CYS A 85 5.78 -1.30 5.72
N LEU A 86 6.92 -1.99 5.71
CA LEU A 86 7.51 -2.54 4.49
C LEU A 86 6.63 -3.65 3.89
N ALA A 87 6.16 -4.59 4.72
CA ALA A 87 5.26 -5.68 4.31
C ALA A 87 3.95 -5.20 3.66
N ARG A 88 3.44 -4.03 4.06
CA ARG A 88 2.22 -3.43 3.48
C ARG A 88 2.49 -2.63 2.19
N ASN A 89 3.73 -2.26 1.90
CA ASN A 89 4.05 -1.34 0.82
C ASN A 89 4.06 -2.06 -0.54
N GLU A 90 3.26 -1.56 -1.50
CA GLU A 90 3.13 -2.11 -2.85
C GLU A 90 4.32 -1.81 -3.77
N SER A 91 5.18 -0.85 -3.40
CA SER A 91 6.40 -0.51 -4.15
C SER A 91 7.59 -1.39 -3.81
N VAL A 92 7.48 -2.24 -2.79
CA VAL A 92 8.60 -3.06 -2.33
C VAL A 92 8.80 -4.24 -3.29
N PRO A 93 10.03 -4.48 -3.76
CA PRO A 93 10.35 -5.63 -4.60
C PRO A 93 9.90 -6.96 -3.99
N CYS A 94 9.42 -7.85 -4.85
CA CYS A 94 8.90 -9.16 -4.46
C CYS A 94 9.92 -9.99 -3.65
N ASP A 95 11.21 -9.91 -3.96
CA ASP A 95 12.26 -10.65 -3.25
C ASP A 95 12.41 -10.20 -1.79
N ILE A 96 12.21 -8.90 -1.52
CA ILE A 96 12.20 -8.37 -0.15
C ILE A 96 10.92 -8.78 0.57
N LEU A 97 9.77 -8.81 -0.11
CA LEU A 97 8.54 -9.34 0.48
C LEU A 97 8.65 -10.84 0.81
N ARG A 98 9.37 -11.62 0.00
CA ARG A 98 9.67 -13.03 0.29
C ARG A 98 10.49 -13.20 1.56
N SER A 99 11.50 -12.35 1.80
CA SER A 99 12.31 -12.46 3.01
C SER A 99 11.51 -12.16 4.29
N LEU A 100 10.48 -11.33 4.20
CA LEU A 100 9.58 -11.02 5.32
C LEU A 100 8.56 -12.14 5.62
N ALA A 101 8.43 -13.16 4.75
CA ALA A 101 7.49 -14.26 4.97
C ALA A 101 7.84 -15.10 6.19
N ASP A 102 9.12 -15.15 6.55
CA ASP A 102 9.64 -15.88 7.71
C ASP A 102 9.96 -14.94 8.89
N ASP A 103 9.44 -13.69 8.87
CA ASP A 103 9.68 -12.71 9.93
C ASP A 103 9.21 -13.25 11.28
N GLU A 104 9.96 -12.99 12.35
CA GLU A 104 9.60 -13.42 13.71
C GLU A 104 8.26 -12.84 14.18
N SER A 105 7.88 -11.66 13.70
CA SER A 105 6.69 -10.93 14.14
C SER A 105 5.45 -11.39 13.37
N GLU A 106 4.46 -11.91 14.10
CA GLU A 106 3.13 -12.21 13.55
C GLU A 106 2.53 -10.99 12.83
N THR A 107 2.75 -9.78 13.33
CA THR A 107 2.21 -8.56 12.72
C THR A 107 2.79 -8.32 11.33
N VAL A 108 4.09 -8.56 11.12
CA VAL A 108 4.73 -8.40 9.81
C VAL A 108 4.17 -9.41 8.81
N ARG A 109 4.11 -10.69 9.21
CA ARG A 109 3.54 -11.77 8.38
C ARG A 109 2.05 -11.55 8.09
N GLY A 110 1.29 -11.01 9.05
CA GLY A 110 -0.10 -10.61 8.85
C GLY A 110 -0.27 -9.48 7.82
N TRP A 111 0.62 -8.49 7.81
CA TRP A 111 0.60 -7.43 6.79
C TRP A 111 0.93 -7.95 5.39
N LEU A 112 1.83 -8.92 5.27
CA LEU A 112 2.06 -9.63 4.00
C LEU A 112 0.79 -10.34 3.52
N ALA A 113 0.10 -11.06 4.43
CA ALA A 113 -1.11 -11.81 4.08
C ALA A 113 -2.20 -10.91 3.47
N VAL A 114 -2.29 -9.64 3.88
CA VAL A 114 -3.28 -8.67 3.34
C VAL A 114 -2.78 -7.83 2.16
N ASN A 115 -1.48 -7.85 1.86
CA ASN A 115 -0.92 -7.09 0.73
C ASN A 115 -1.18 -7.82 -0.60
N PHE A 116 -1.90 -7.18 -1.53
CA PHE A 116 -2.28 -7.77 -2.82
C PHE A 116 -1.16 -7.89 -3.85
N PHE A 117 0.00 -7.27 -3.60
CA PHE A 117 1.17 -7.33 -4.47
C PHE A 117 2.18 -8.40 -4.04
N VAL A 118 1.87 -9.13 -2.97
CA VAL A 118 2.69 -10.24 -2.48
C VAL A 118 2.62 -11.43 -3.45
N PRO A 119 3.76 -12.04 -3.80
CA PRO A 119 3.81 -13.23 -4.66
C PRO A 119 3.01 -14.42 -4.14
N ALA A 120 2.50 -15.25 -5.05
CA ALA A 120 1.70 -16.43 -4.70
C ALA A 120 2.47 -17.43 -3.83
N ASP A 121 3.78 -17.61 -4.06
CA ASP A 121 4.63 -18.51 -3.27
C ASP A 121 4.74 -18.08 -1.79
N VAL A 122 4.65 -16.77 -1.52
CA VAL A 122 4.59 -16.26 -0.15
C VAL A 122 3.22 -16.55 0.47
N MET A 123 2.14 -16.38 -0.29
CA MET A 123 0.79 -16.70 0.20
C MET A 123 0.63 -18.19 0.52
N ASP A 124 1.20 -19.08 -0.28
CA ASP A 124 1.23 -20.52 -0.02
C ASP A 124 1.94 -20.83 1.30
N ARG A 125 3.07 -20.15 1.56
CA ARG A 125 3.78 -20.29 2.84
C ARG A 125 2.97 -19.78 4.03
N LEU A 126 2.35 -18.61 3.89
CA LEU A 126 1.52 -18.02 4.95
C LEU A 126 0.23 -18.82 5.21
N ALA A 127 -0.22 -19.66 4.26
CA ALA A 127 -1.34 -20.56 4.47
C ALA A 127 -1.04 -21.63 5.54
N ASP A 128 0.24 -22.00 5.69
CA ASP A 128 0.77 -22.94 6.69
C ASP A 128 1.45 -22.24 7.88
N ASP A 129 1.23 -20.92 8.05
CA ASP A 129 1.85 -20.13 9.11
C ASP A 129 1.53 -20.68 10.52
N ALA A 130 2.48 -20.55 11.45
CA ALA A 130 2.27 -20.96 12.84
C ALA A 130 1.12 -20.19 13.52
N SER A 131 0.84 -18.94 13.11
CA SER A 131 -0.22 -18.10 13.66
C SER A 131 -1.57 -18.35 13.01
N ASP A 132 -2.57 -18.65 13.85
CA ASP A 132 -3.97 -18.78 13.44
C ASP A 132 -4.51 -17.49 12.79
N THR A 133 -4.05 -16.33 13.27
CA THR A 133 -4.40 -15.01 12.73
C THR A 133 -3.96 -14.91 11.27
N VAL A 134 -2.69 -15.22 10.99
CA VAL A 134 -2.10 -15.14 9.65
C VAL A 134 -2.82 -16.09 8.70
N ARG A 135 -3.02 -17.36 9.09
CA ARG A 135 -3.75 -18.33 8.27
C ARG A 135 -5.19 -17.88 7.98
N SER A 136 -5.85 -17.23 8.94
CA SER A 136 -7.21 -16.70 8.74
C SER A 136 -7.24 -15.53 7.76
N LEU A 137 -6.24 -14.66 7.77
CA LEU A 137 -6.10 -13.56 6.81
C LEU A 137 -5.87 -14.08 5.38
N VAL A 138 -5.04 -15.11 5.22
CA VAL A 138 -4.82 -15.77 3.92
C VAL A 138 -6.12 -16.35 3.37
N ARG A 139 -6.87 -17.08 4.21
CA ARG A 139 -8.19 -17.63 3.84
C ARG A 139 -9.17 -16.54 3.43
N TRP A 140 -9.32 -15.50 4.25
CA TRP A 140 -10.18 -14.36 3.93
C TRP A 140 -9.83 -13.72 2.59
N LYS A 141 -8.54 -13.48 2.32
CA LYS A 141 -8.09 -12.92 1.05
C LYS A 141 -8.40 -13.85 -0.13
N SER A 142 -8.25 -15.16 0.05
CA SER A 142 -8.61 -16.14 -0.99
C SER A 142 -10.11 -16.15 -1.29
N GLU A 143 -10.97 -16.00 -0.27
CA GLU A 143 -12.43 -15.94 -0.44
C GLU A 143 -12.86 -14.69 -1.22
N LEU A 144 -12.22 -13.55 -0.97
CA LEU A 144 -12.46 -12.31 -1.73
C LEU A 144 -12.12 -12.43 -3.22
N ALA A 145 -11.09 -13.22 -3.55
CA ALA A 145 -10.71 -13.45 -4.94
C ALA A 145 -11.73 -14.31 -5.71
N VAL A 146 -12.51 -15.14 -5.01
CA VAL A 146 -13.55 -16.01 -5.61
C VAL A 146 -14.90 -15.30 -5.74
N ALA A 147 -15.12 -14.23 -4.97
CA ALA A 147 -16.39 -13.50 -4.93
C ALA A 147 -16.54 -12.38 -5.99
N ASN A 148 -15.46 -12.05 -6.72
CA ASN A 148 -15.41 -11.07 -7.81
C ASN A 148 -15.29 -11.74 -9.17
#